data_AF-A0A7S0R503-F1
#
_entry.id   AF-A0A7S0R503-F1
#
_cell.length_a   1.000
_cell.length_b   1.000
_cell.length_c   1.000
_cell.angle_alpha   90.00
_cell.angle_beta   90.00
_cell.angle_gamma   90.00
#
_symmetry.space_group_name_H-M   'P 1'
#
loop_
_entity.id
_entity.type
_entity.pdbx_description
1 polymer ?
#
loop_
_entity_poly.entity_id
_entity_poly.type
_entity_poly.pdbx_seq_one_letter_code
_entity_poly.pdbx_strand_id
1 'polypeptide(L)'
;TKASDIYSLGVLLWQMCTGQLPFAGMRLAQVMYGKQTGTLSLEWPTSIYSPLRKLGELCMSPDPRARPTAEQVGKALLKIEQHLHKKVSSRSSGSSRGSSGSGHRG
;
A
#
# COMPACT_ATOMS: atom_id res chain seq x y z
N THR A 1 18.57 11.86 6.39
CA THR A 1 17.72 12.87 7.08
C THR A 1 16.38 12.24 7.39
N LYS A 2 15.57 12.81 8.30
CA LYS A 2 14.22 12.28 8.61
C LYS A 2 13.37 12.02 7.36
N ALA A 3 13.40 12.94 6.39
CA ALA A 3 12.67 12.79 5.13
C ALA A 3 13.24 11.68 4.21
N SER A 4 14.54 11.37 4.32
CA SER A 4 15.15 10.23 3.61
C SER A 4 14.66 8.91 4.21
N ASP A 5 14.55 8.83 5.53
CA ASP A 5 14.06 7.63 6.23
C ASP A 5 12.60 7.33 5.83
N ILE A 6 11.76 8.37 5.70
CA ILE A 6 10.38 8.25 5.21
C ILE A 6 10.32 7.77 3.76
N TYR A 7 11.22 8.25 2.90
CA TYR A 7 11.30 7.76 1.52
C TYR A 7 11.66 6.27 1.49
N SER A 8 12.68 5.86 2.25
CA SER A 8 13.08 4.45 2.35
C SER A 8 11.97 3.57 2.92
N LEU A 9 11.19 4.07 3.88
CA LEU A 9 9.99 3.39 4.38
C LEU A 9 8.92 3.23 3.28
N GLY A 10 8.74 4.23 2.43
CA GLY A 10 7.84 4.16 1.28
C GLY A 10 8.27 3.10 0.25
N VAL A 11 9.58 3.00 -0.04
CA VAL A 11 10.15 1.95 -0.90
C VAL A 11 9.95 0.57 -0.28
N LEU A 12 10.17 0.43 1.03
CA LEU A 12 9.94 -0.83 1.73
C LEU A 12 8.47 -1.23 1.70
N LEU A 13 7.55 -0.27 1.89
CA LEU A 13 6.11 -0.52 1.80
C LEU A 13 5.72 -1.00 0.40
N TRP A 14 6.28 -0.39 -0.65
CA TRP A 14 6.08 -0.80 -2.03
C TRP A 14 6.55 -2.25 -2.25
N GLN A 15 7.75 -2.59 -1.78
CA GLN A 15 8.30 -3.94 -1.90
C GLN A 15 7.44 -4.96 -1.16
N MET A 16 6.97 -4.66 0.05
CA MET A 16 6.09 -5.56 0.81
C MET A 16 4.74 -5.77 0.11
N CYS A 17 4.18 -4.73 -0.51
CA CYS A 17 2.88 -4.82 -1.18
C CYS A 17 2.95 -5.57 -2.51
N THR A 18 4.06 -5.41 -3.25
CA THR A 18 4.22 -5.99 -4.59
C THR A 18 4.94 -7.33 -4.58
N GLY A 19 5.72 -7.63 -3.54
CA GLY A 19 6.64 -8.77 -3.50
C GLY A 19 7.84 -8.61 -4.43
N GLN A 20 8.04 -7.43 -5.03
CA GLN A 20 9.07 -7.18 -6.03
C GLN A 20 10.28 -6.48 -5.42
N LEU A 21 11.48 -6.78 -5.93
CA LEU A 21 12.68 -6.03 -5.58
C LEU A 21 12.68 -4.67 -6.28
N PRO A 22 12.88 -3.55 -5.54
CA PRO A 22 12.90 -2.23 -6.15
C PRO A 22 14.09 -2.12 -7.11
N PHE A 23 13.81 -1.69 -8.34
CA PHE A 23 14.80 -1.52 -9.42
C PHE A 23 15.61 -2.79 -9.74
N ALA A 24 14.97 -3.96 -9.66
CA ALA A 24 15.60 -5.25 -9.97
C ALA A 24 16.33 -5.22 -11.32
N GLY A 25 17.57 -5.75 -11.34
CA GLY A 25 18.40 -5.82 -12.55
C GLY A 25 19.12 -4.51 -12.92
N MET A 26 18.93 -3.42 -12.19
CA MET A 26 19.62 -2.15 -12.44
C MET A 26 20.89 -1.98 -11.60
N ARG A 27 21.92 -1.38 -12.19
CA ARG A 27 23.13 -0.95 -11.45
C ARG A 27 22.84 0.33 -10.68
N LEU A 28 23.53 0.54 -9.55
CA LEU A 28 23.36 1.75 -8.72
C LEU A 28 23.47 3.05 -9.53
N ALA A 29 24.44 3.16 -10.44
CA ALA A 29 24.61 4.33 -11.28
C ALA A 29 23.38 4.62 -12.18
N GLN A 30 22.74 3.57 -12.71
CA GLN A 30 21.53 3.71 -13.53
C GLN A 30 20.34 4.18 -12.68
N VAL A 31 20.21 3.63 -11.46
CA VAL A 31 19.17 4.07 -10.51
C VAL A 31 19.38 5.53 -10.15
N MET A 32 20.59 5.92 -9.75
CA MET A 32 20.91 7.30 -9.37
C MET A 32 20.64 8.28 -10.51
N TYR A 33 21.08 7.97 -11.73
CA TYR A 33 20.81 8.78 -12.90
C TYR A 33 19.31 8.90 -13.20
N GLY A 34 18.58 7.77 -13.16
CA GLY A 34 17.14 7.76 -13.39
C GLY A 34 16.35 8.55 -12.34
N LYS A 35 16.74 8.45 -11.07
CA LYS A 35 16.15 9.24 -9.98
C LYS A 35 16.46 10.73 -10.11
N GLN A 36 17.69 11.09 -10.50
CA GLN A 36 18.11 12.48 -10.68
C GLN A 36 17.41 13.15 -11.87
N THR A 37 17.19 12.41 -12.95
CA THR A 37 16.53 12.92 -14.18
C THR A 37 15.00 12.83 -14.12
N GLY A 38 14.43 12.20 -13.09
CA GLY A 38 12.99 11.97 -12.98
C GLY A 38 12.45 10.92 -13.95
N THR A 39 13.32 10.17 -14.63
CA THR A 39 12.95 9.13 -15.60
C THR A 39 12.66 7.78 -14.94
N LEU A 40 12.95 7.64 -13.63
CA LEU A 40 12.77 6.40 -12.89
C LEU A 40 11.96 6.61 -11.60
N SER A 41 10.88 5.86 -11.46
CA SER A 41 10.04 5.78 -10.27
C SER A 41 9.55 4.35 -10.06
N LEU A 42 9.13 4.02 -8.83
CA LEU A 42 8.44 2.76 -8.55
C LEU A 42 6.96 2.99 -8.80
N GLU A 43 6.37 2.17 -9.67
CA GLU A 43 4.94 2.26 -10.00
C GLU A 43 4.12 1.43 -9.01
N TRP A 44 3.07 2.03 -8.45
CA TRP A 44 2.15 1.31 -7.58
C TRP A 44 1.04 0.63 -8.41
N PRO A 45 0.88 -0.70 -8.31
CA PRO A 45 -0.23 -1.38 -8.97
C PRO A 45 -1.59 -0.91 -8.41
N THR A 46 -2.58 -0.79 -9.28
CA THR A 46 -3.96 -0.39 -8.89
C THR A 46 -4.68 -1.46 -8.07
N SER A 47 -4.19 -2.71 -8.09
CA SER A 47 -4.68 -3.81 -7.27
C SER A 47 -4.36 -3.67 -5.78
N ILE A 48 -3.35 -2.85 -5.43
CA ILE A 48 -3.00 -2.58 -4.03
C ILE A 48 -4.09 -1.75 -3.37
N TYR A 49 -4.42 -2.08 -2.12
CA TYR A 49 -5.41 -1.37 -1.33
C TYR A 49 -5.14 0.15 -1.32
N SER A 50 -6.08 0.92 -1.88
CA SER A 50 -5.91 2.34 -2.23
C SER A 50 -5.36 3.21 -1.08
N PRO A 51 -5.82 3.10 0.18
CA PRO A 51 -5.23 3.86 1.29
C PRO A 51 -3.76 3.56 1.53
N LEU A 52 -3.33 2.31 1.35
CA LEU A 52 -1.94 1.89 1.53
C LEU A 52 -1.05 2.40 0.39
N ARG A 53 -1.54 2.27 -0.85
CA ARG A 53 -0.89 2.85 -2.03
C ARG A 53 -0.68 4.35 -1.87
N LYS A 54 -1.72 5.09 -1.50
CA LYS A 54 -1.66 6.55 -1.34
C LYS A 54 -0.68 6.98 -0.26
N LEU A 55 -0.61 6.24 0.86
CA LEU A 55 0.39 6.48 1.90
C LEU A 55 1.82 6.26 1.35
N GLY A 56 2.04 5.17 0.63
CA GLY A 56 3.33 4.87 0.00
C GLY A 56 3.77 5.92 -1.02
N GLU A 57 2.86 6.39 -1.87
CA GLU A 57 3.10 7.50 -2.82
C GLU A 57 3.51 8.79 -2.08
N LEU A 58 2.83 9.15 -0.99
CA LEU A 58 3.17 10.32 -0.17
C LEU A 58 4.56 10.18 0.49
N CYS A 59 4.88 9.01 1.04
CA CYS A 59 6.21 8.73 1.60
C CYS A 59 7.33 8.89 0.56
N MET A 60 7.05 8.54 -0.71
CA MET A 60 8.01 8.61 -1.81
C MET A 60 7.93 9.91 -2.63
N SER A 61 7.29 10.97 -2.10
CA SER A 61 7.21 12.27 -2.77
C SER A 61 8.60 12.76 -3.22
N PRO A 62 8.75 13.29 -4.46
CA PRO A 62 9.98 13.91 -4.93
C PRO A 62 10.44 15.06 -4.02
N ASP A 63 9.50 15.91 -3.55
CA ASP A 63 9.79 16.96 -2.58
C ASP A 63 9.90 16.36 -1.17
N PRO A 64 11.09 16.41 -0.51
CA PRO A 64 11.27 15.92 0.85
C PRO A 64 10.38 16.60 1.90
N ARG A 65 9.93 17.83 1.64
CA ARG A 65 9.07 18.60 2.56
C ARG A 65 7.60 18.18 2.50
N ALA A 66 7.18 17.61 1.38
CA ALA A 66 5.84 17.08 1.20
C ALA A 66 5.66 15.67 1.80
N ARG A 67 6.76 15.03 2.22
CA ARG A 67 6.72 13.71 2.85
C ARG A 67 6.15 13.83 4.28
N PRO A 68 5.29 12.88 4.71
CA PRO A 68 4.77 12.88 6.07
C PRO A 68 5.86 12.63 7.11
N THR A 69 5.62 13.01 8.36
CA THR A 69 6.48 12.62 9.49
C THR A 69 6.27 11.16 9.85
N ALA A 70 7.23 10.54 10.55
CA ALA A 70 7.08 9.16 11.02
C ALA A 70 5.83 8.97 11.89
N GLU A 71 5.49 9.96 12.72
CA GLU A 71 4.27 9.97 13.53
C GLU A 71 3.01 9.98 12.65
N GLN A 72 2.98 10.79 11.59
CA GLN A 72 1.86 10.83 10.64
C GLN A 72 1.71 9.50 9.89
N VAL A 73 2.82 8.88 9.47
CA VAL A 73 2.82 7.55 8.84
C VAL A 73 2.27 6.50 9.80
N GLY A 74 2.74 6.46 11.05
CA GLY A 74 2.25 5.54 12.07
C GLY A 74 0.75 5.69 12.33
N LYS A 75 0.25 6.93 12.50
CA LYS A 75 -1.18 7.21 12.64
C LYS A 75 -2.00 6.76 11.42
N ALA A 76 -1.46 6.93 10.21
CA ALA A 76 -2.13 6.48 9.00
C ALA A 76 -2.22 4.96 8.93
N LEU A 77 -1.13 4.25 9.24
CA LEU A 77 -1.09 2.79 9.27
C LEU A 77 -2.08 2.19 10.29
N LEU A 78 -2.16 2.76 11.49
CA LEU A 78 -3.13 2.33 12.51
C LEU A 78 -4.58 2.50 12.02
N LYS A 79 -4.90 3.62 11.36
CA LYS A 79 -6.22 3.83 10.76
C LYS A 79 -6.52 2.83 9.65
N ILE A 80 -5.51 2.50 8.84
CA ILE A 80 -5.63 1.51 7.77
C ILE A 80 -5.91 0.12 8.36
N GLU A 81 -5.14 -0.30 9.35
CA GLU A 81 -5.31 -1.57 10.07
C GLU A 81 -6.72 -1.69 10.65
N GLN A 82 -7.20 -0.68 11.37
CA GLN A 82 -8.55 -0.66 11.94
C GLN A 82 -9.64 -0.81 10.86
N HIS A 83 -9.46 -0.18 9.70
CA HIS A 83 -10.41 -0.31 8.59
C HIS A 83 -10.41 -1.74 8.02
N LEU A 84 -9.24 -2.37 7.92
CA LEU A 84 -9.11 -3.75 7.44
C LEU A 84 -9.74 -4.74 8.43
N HIS A 85 -9.49 -4.62 9.73
CA HIS A 85 -10.14 -5.47 10.75
C HIS A 85 -11.67 -5.37 10.72
N LYS A 86 -12.23 -4.17 10.55
CA LYS A 86 -13.69 -4.00 10.40
C LYS A 86 -14.24 -4.71 9.17
N LYS A 87 -13.54 -4.65 8.03
CA LYS A 87 -13.92 -5.35 6.79
C LYS A 87 -13.82 -6.87 6.90
N VAL A 88 -12.87 -7.39 7.68
CA VAL A 88 -12.74 -8.83 7.89
C VAL A 88 -13.88 -9.34 8.77
N SER A 89 -14.16 -8.67 9.90
CA SER A 89 -15.23 -9.07 10.81
C SER A 89 -16.64 -8.99 10.21
N SER A 90 -16.87 -8.05 9.28
CA SER A 90 -18.17 -7.93 8.58
C SER A 90 -18.37 -8.96 7.46
N ARG A 91 -17.31 -9.59 6.95
CA ARG A 91 -17.42 -10.71 6.00
C ARG A 91 -17.80 -12.03 6.69
N SER A 92 -17.48 -12.16 7.98
CA SER A 92 -17.78 -13.36 8.78
C SER A 92 -19.25 -13.50 9.17
N SER A 93 -20.02 -12.40 9.18
CA SER A 93 -21.45 -12.38 9.57
C SER A 93 -22.43 -12.50 8.39
N GLY A 94 -21.93 -12.66 7.16
CA GLY A 94 -22.74 -12.71 5.94
C GLY A 94 -23.21 -14.11 5.49
N SER A 95 -22.81 -15.20 6.15
CA SER A 95 -23.18 -16.58 5.76
C SER A 95 -24.22 -17.18 6.70
N SER A 96 -25.42 -16.61 6.74
CA SER A 96 -26.61 -17.30 7.27
C SER A 96 -27.89 -16.76 6.64
N ARG A 97 -28.22 -17.25 5.43
CA ARG A 97 -29.55 -17.26 4.77
C ARG A 97 -29.36 -17.91 3.38
N GLY A 98 -29.95 -19.05 3.03
CA GLY A 98 -30.94 -19.85 3.72
C GLY A 98 -30.91 -21.30 3.23
N SER A 99 -31.34 -22.20 4.11
CA SER A 99 -31.80 -23.53 3.75
C SER A 99 -33.28 -23.63 4.09
N SER A 100 -34.01 -24.27 3.17
CA SER A 100 -35.18 -25.13 3.42
C SER A 100 -36.60 -24.55 3.33
N GLY A 101 -37.42 -25.28 2.56
CA GLY A 101 -38.88 -25.29 2.54
C GLY A 101 -39.45 -24.73 1.23
N SER A 102 -40.31 -25.38 0.45
CA SER A 102 -41.26 -26.47 0.70
C SER A 102 -41.74 -27.01 -0.66
N GLY A 103 -42.10 -28.29 -0.74
CA GLY A 103 -42.48 -28.96 -1.99
C GLY A 103 -43.82 -28.53 -2.57
N HIS A 104 -44.10 -29.01 -3.79
CA HIS A 104 -45.46 -29.15 -4.31
C HIS A 104 -45.53 -30.38 -5.23
N ARG A 105 -46.55 -31.20 -4.94
CA ARG A 105 -46.99 -32.38 -5.69
C ARG A 105 -47.49 -31.99 -7.08
N GLY A 106 -47.32 -32.89 -8.04
CA GLY A 106 -47.98 -32.92 -9.35
C GLY A 106 -47.68 -34.25 -10.00
#